data_AF-A0A9W9TMG5-F1
#
_entry.id   AF-A0A9W9TMG5-F1
#
_cell.length_a   1.000
_cell.length_b   1.000
_cell.length_c   1.000
_cell.angle_alpha   90.00
_cell.angle_beta   90.00
_cell.angle_gamma   90.00
#
_symmetry.space_group_name_H-M   'P 1'
#
loop_
_entity.id
_entity.type
_entity.pdbx_description
1 polymer ?
#
loop_
_entity_poly.entity_id
_entity_poly.type
_entity_poly.pdbx_seq_one_letter_code
_entity_poly.pdbx_strand_id
1 'polypeptide(L)'
;MSIDAYLQRGYSSLANSKLFDVPKFAPRISSLEIKSLDCTSSDKIAFQYEKVVRAPLDYLLSIPGKDIRSMIINAFNEWLLIPEKELSIVKDIINLLHTASLLIDDIQDGSRLRRGKPVAHDIFGVAQTINSANYAYYLQQSRLGEIGNPQAFVIFTKALLDLHMGQGMDLYWRDAVVCPTEEEYTRMVAYKTGGLFHLALSLMQIQGNQERDLSDLMELLGIIFQIRDDYMNLHSGLYAEKKGLMEDFTEGKFSFPIIHSIHTTPNNSDLLEILKQRTEDEVVKMRAFEIMESTGSFEYTRTRLRFLHKQARDLVEDLEVLLGPNRGIHKILDLLEVEPSRGAGKS
;
A
#
# COMPACT_ATOMS: atom_id res chain seq x y z
N MET A 1 -18.33 28.76 -9.96
CA MET A 1 -17.75 27.68 -10.80
C MET A 1 -18.72 26.50 -10.71
N SER A 2 -19.18 25.92 -11.82
CA SER A 2 -20.09 24.76 -11.77
C SER A 2 -19.37 23.50 -11.29
N ILE A 3 -20.09 22.55 -10.69
CA ILE A 3 -19.53 21.26 -10.24
C ILE A 3 -18.84 20.54 -11.41
N ASP A 4 -19.42 20.60 -12.61
CA ASP A 4 -18.83 19.98 -13.80
C ASP A 4 -17.50 20.64 -14.20
N ALA A 5 -17.39 21.98 -14.10
CA ALA A 5 -16.14 22.69 -14.37
C ALA A 5 -15.06 22.37 -13.33
N TYR A 6 -15.45 22.15 -12.07
CA TYR A 6 -14.54 21.73 -10.99
C TYR A 6 -13.98 20.32 -11.24
N LEU A 7 -14.85 19.35 -11.56
CA LEU A 7 -14.45 17.98 -11.87
C LEU A 7 -13.58 17.90 -13.12
N GLN A 8 -13.92 18.65 -14.18
CA GLN A 8 -13.14 18.66 -15.42
C GLN A 8 -11.71 19.16 -15.24
N ARG A 9 -11.41 20.00 -14.24
CA ARG A 9 -10.05 20.42 -13.92
C ARG A 9 -9.19 19.25 -13.42
N GLY A 10 -9.77 18.29 -12.69
CA GLY A 10 -9.09 17.07 -12.27
C GLY A 10 -8.81 16.12 -13.43
N TYR A 11 -9.82 15.91 -14.28
CA TYR A 11 -9.73 14.99 -15.43
C TYR A 11 -8.89 15.54 -16.60
N SER A 12 -8.82 16.86 -16.81
CA SER A 12 -8.02 17.46 -17.89
C SER A 12 -6.51 17.32 -17.68
N SER A 13 -6.05 17.13 -16.43
CA SER A 13 -4.65 16.78 -16.14
C SER A 13 -4.23 15.44 -16.75
N LEU A 14 -5.17 14.51 -16.96
CA LEU A 14 -4.93 13.21 -17.61
C LEU A 14 -4.82 13.31 -19.14
N ALA A 15 -5.47 14.31 -19.75
CA ALA A 15 -5.53 14.46 -21.21
C ALA A 15 -4.24 15.05 -21.83
N ASN A 16 -3.38 15.67 -21.03
CA ASN A 16 -2.12 16.27 -21.50
C ASN A 16 -0.92 15.29 -21.53
N SER A 17 -1.07 14.05 -21.08
CA SER A 17 -0.06 13.00 -21.30
C SER A 17 -0.36 12.24 -22.60
N LYS A 18 0.38 12.54 -23.66
CA LYS A 18 0.28 11.82 -24.95
C LYS A 18 0.67 10.34 -24.79
N LEU A 19 -0.08 9.49 -25.50
CA LEU A 19 -0.06 8.02 -25.58
C LEU A 19 -0.61 7.29 -24.35
N PHE A 20 -1.78 6.65 -24.51
CA PHE A 20 -2.00 5.20 -24.45
C PHE A 20 -3.51 4.93 -24.66
N ASP A 21 -3.85 4.14 -25.70
CA ASP A 21 -5.18 3.57 -25.86
C ASP A 21 -5.43 2.56 -24.73
N VAL A 22 -6.40 2.85 -23.86
CA VAL A 22 -6.78 1.98 -22.75
C VAL A 22 -7.70 0.86 -23.29
N PRO A 23 -7.38 -0.43 -23.07
CA PRO A 23 -8.26 -1.53 -23.48
C PRO A 23 -9.61 -1.48 -22.74
N LYS A 24 -10.70 -1.69 -23.49
CA LYS A 24 -12.07 -1.86 -22.97
C LYS A 24 -12.22 -3.20 -22.24
N PHE A 25 -11.65 -3.35 -21.05
CA PHE A 25 -12.07 -4.36 -20.07
C PHE A 25 -11.80 -3.83 -18.65
N ALA A 26 -12.62 -2.88 -18.22
CA ALA A 26 -12.82 -2.62 -16.79
C ALA A 26 -14.06 -3.43 -16.36
N PRO A 27 -13.97 -4.31 -15.33
CA PRO A 27 -15.17 -4.89 -14.76
C PRO A 27 -16.03 -3.76 -14.23
N ARG A 28 -17.31 -3.75 -14.65
CA ARG A 28 -18.33 -2.86 -14.08
C ARG A 28 -18.30 -3.09 -12.57
N ILE A 29 -17.83 -2.10 -11.81
CA ILE A 29 -18.30 -1.90 -10.45
C ILE A 29 -19.82 -1.90 -10.59
N SER A 30 -20.49 -2.94 -10.09
CA SER A 30 -21.94 -2.96 -10.08
C SER A 30 -22.33 -1.72 -9.30
N SER A 31 -22.88 -0.74 -10.03
CA SER A 31 -23.75 0.25 -9.45
C SER A 31 -24.69 -0.54 -8.55
N LEU A 32 -24.52 -0.39 -7.24
CA LEU A 32 -25.60 -0.67 -6.32
C LEU A 32 -26.80 0.06 -6.93
N GLU A 33 -27.73 -0.70 -7.49
CA GLU A 33 -29.06 -0.21 -7.80
C GLU A 33 -29.59 0.29 -6.45
N ILE A 34 -29.38 1.59 -6.20
CA ILE A 34 -30.29 2.35 -5.38
C ILE A 34 -31.62 2.16 -6.09
N LYS A 35 -32.41 1.19 -5.62
CA LYS A 35 -33.80 1.03 -6.02
C LYS A 35 -34.37 2.44 -6.05
N SER A 36 -34.88 2.83 -7.21
CA SER A 36 -35.49 4.12 -7.45
C SER A 36 -36.65 4.31 -6.48
N LEU A 37 -36.32 4.81 -5.29
CA LEU A 37 -37.24 5.45 -4.37
C LEU A 37 -37.35 6.88 -4.90
N ASP A 38 -38.58 7.27 -5.24
CA ASP A 38 -38.99 8.57 -5.74
C ASP A 38 -38.01 9.69 -5.38
N CYS A 39 -37.24 10.13 -6.38
CA CYS A 39 -36.14 11.06 -6.17
C CYS A 39 -36.68 12.43 -5.74
N THR A 40 -36.66 12.70 -4.44
CA THR A 40 -36.88 14.05 -3.93
C THR A 40 -35.69 14.93 -4.33
N SER A 41 -35.89 16.24 -4.44
CA SER A 41 -34.83 17.20 -4.80
C SER A 41 -33.60 17.14 -3.87
N SER A 42 -33.79 16.67 -2.63
CA SER A 42 -32.75 16.48 -1.62
C SER A 42 -31.76 15.36 -2.01
N ASP A 43 -32.23 14.25 -2.56
CA ASP A 43 -31.40 13.09 -2.91
C ASP A 43 -30.47 13.39 -4.11
N LYS A 44 -30.95 14.22 -5.05
CA LYS A 44 -30.13 14.69 -6.18
C LYS A 44 -28.99 15.61 -5.73
N ILE A 45 -29.22 16.45 -4.73
CA ILE A 45 -28.20 17.35 -4.19
C ILE A 45 -27.16 16.55 -3.39
N ALA A 46 -27.61 15.61 -2.55
CA ALA A 46 -26.72 14.74 -1.79
C ALA A 46 -25.76 13.95 -2.70
N PHE A 47 -26.27 13.39 -3.81
CA PHE A 47 -25.46 12.69 -4.80
C PHE A 47 -24.38 13.60 -5.44
N GLN A 48 -24.73 14.84 -5.77
CA GLN A 48 -23.76 15.80 -6.32
C GLN A 48 -22.69 16.19 -5.29
N TYR A 49 -23.06 16.33 -4.02
CA TYR A 49 -22.12 16.64 -2.95
C TYR A 49 -21.17 15.46 -2.69
N GLU A 50 -21.69 14.24 -2.66
CA GLU A 50 -20.87 13.04 -2.51
C GLU A 50 -19.87 12.92 -3.67
N LYS A 51 -20.30 13.19 -4.91
CA LYS A 51 -19.41 13.20 -6.08
C LYS A 51 -18.24 14.19 -5.95
N VAL A 52 -18.49 15.36 -5.35
CA VAL A 52 -17.42 16.35 -5.08
C VAL A 52 -16.49 15.85 -3.98
N VAL A 53 -17.04 15.35 -2.87
CA VAL A 53 -16.27 14.83 -1.74
C VAL A 53 -15.39 13.64 -2.15
N ARG A 54 -15.87 12.79 -3.03
CA ARG A 54 -15.17 11.59 -3.52
C ARG A 54 -14.20 11.86 -4.67
N ALA A 55 -14.16 13.06 -5.24
CA ALA A 55 -13.37 13.31 -6.45
C ALA A 55 -11.87 12.93 -6.31
N PRO A 56 -11.16 13.22 -5.18
CA PRO A 56 -9.78 12.75 -4.99
C PRO A 56 -9.65 11.23 -4.94
N LEU A 57 -10.59 10.54 -4.28
CA LEU A 57 -10.64 9.09 -4.19
C LEU A 57 -10.90 8.43 -5.55
N ASP A 58 -11.93 8.90 -6.26
CA ASP A 58 -12.31 8.38 -7.56
C ASP A 58 -11.21 8.64 -8.62
N TYR A 59 -10.46 9.75 -8.49
CA TYR A 59 -9.26 10.00 -9.28
C TYR A 59 -8.22 8.89 -9.09
N LEU A 60 -7.86 8.56 -7.84
CA LEU A 60 -6.85 7.53 -7.59
C LEU A 60 -7.33 6.12 -7.98
N LEU A 61 -8.62 5.82 -7.77
CA LEU A 61 -9.23 4.56 -8.23
C LEU A 61 -9.18 4.40 -9.75
N SER A 62 -9.24 5.51 -10.51
CA SER A 62 -9.18 5.48 -11.97
C SER A 62 -7.78 5.12 -12.53
N ILE A 63 -6.74 5.21 -11.70
CA ILE A 63 -5.36 4.94 -12.11
C ILE A 63 -5.03 3.48 -11.79
N PRO A 64 -4.75 2.62 -12.78
CA PRO A 64 -4.52 1.19 -12.55
C PRO A 64 -3.30 0.91 -11.67
N GLY A 65 -3.46 0.05 -10.67
CA GLY A 65 -2.40 -0.45 -9.79
C GLY A 65 -2.07 -1.93 -10.07
N LYS A 66 -1.10 -2.48 -9.33
CA LYS A 66 -0.70 -3.90 -9.46
C LYS A 66 -1.66 -4.91 -8.78
N ASP A 67 -2.72 -4.44 -8.14
CA ASP A 67 -3.77 -5.21 -7.45
C ASP A 67 -3.32 -6.43 -6.60
N ILE A 68 -2.16 -6.32 -5.95
CA ILE A 68 -1.55 -7.40 -5.17
C ILE A 68 -2.45 -7.82 -3.98
N ARG A 69 -3.24 -6.88 -3.43
CA ARG A 69 -4.15 -7.15 -2.31
C ARG A 69 -5.27 -8.12 -2.69
N SER A 70 -5.90 -7.90 -3.84
CA SER A 70 -6.92 -8.83 -4.34
C SER A 70 -6.32 -10.20 -4.66
N MET A 71 -5.08 -10.24 -5.15
CA MET A 71 -4.36 -11.51 -5.34
C MET A 71 -4.17 -12.26 -4.03
N ILE A 72 -3.72 -11.57 -2.97
CA ILE A 72 -3.57 -12.15 -1.63
C ILE A 72 -4.92 -12.66 -1.10
N ILE A 73 -5.97 -11.84 -1.14
CA ILE A 73 -7.31 -12.25 -0.70
C ILE A 73 -7.79 -13.51 -1.45
N ASN A 74 -7.62 -13.56 -2.76
CA ASN A 74 -7.98 -14.73 -3.56
C ASN A 74 -7.16 -15.97 -3.21
N ALA A 75 -5.85 -15.81 -2.98
CA ALA A 75 -4.97 -16.90 -2.61
C ALA A 75 -5.36 -17.50 -1.26
N PHE A 76 -5.63 -16.68 -0.24
CA PHE A 76 -6.14 -17.18 1.04
C PHE A 76 -7.55 -17.80 0.90
N ASN A 77 -8.36 -17.34 -0.05
CA ASN A 77 -9.67 -17.93 -0.31
C ASN A 77 -9.60 -19.35 -0.91
N GLU A 78 -8.49 -19.78 -1.51
CA GLU A 78 -8.29 -21.18 -1.91
C GLU A 78 -8.37 -22.13 -0.69
N TRP A 79 -7.97 -21.67 0.49
CA TRP A 79 -8.09 -22.42 1.76
C TRP A 79 -9.36 -22.09 2.55
N LEU A 80 -9.81 -20.83 2.54
CA LEU A 80 -10.95 -20.39 3.35
C LEU A 80 -12.31 -20.67 2.69
N LEU A 81 -12.35 -20.82 1.36
CA LEU A 81 -13.52 -21.23 0.57
C LEU A 81 -14.78 -20.38 0.85
N ILE A 82 -14.61 -19.07 1.02
CA ILE A 82 -15.69 -18.12 1.27
C ILE A 82 -16.48 -17.95 -0.03
N PRO A 83 -17.83 -17.88 0.03
CA PRO A 83 -18.62 -17.68 -1.17
C PRO A 83 -18.35 -16.30 -1.79
N GLU A 84 -18.50 -16.20 -3.11
CA GLU A 84 -18.03 -15.04 -3.90
C GLU A 84 -18.69 -13.72 -3.46
N LYS A 85 -19.95 -13.77 -3.02
CA LYS A 85 -20.68 -12.57 -2.56
C LYS A 85 -20.03 -11.99 -1.31
N GLU A 86 -19.77 -12.81 -0.31
CA GLU A 86 -19.16 -12.44 0.96
C GLU A 86 -17.69 -12.02 0.74
N LEU A 87 -16.97 -12.72 -0.14
CA LEU A 87 -15.61 -12.36 -0.53
C LEU A 87 -15.54 -11.00 -1.22
N SER A 88 -16.50 -10.68 -2.09
CA SER A 88 -16.57 -9.38 -2.79
C SER A 88 -16.72 -8.22 -1.81
N ILE A 89 -17.52 -8.38 -0.75
CA ILE A 89 -17.68 -7.36 0.29
C ILE A 89 -16.33 -7.08 0.96
N VAL A 90 -15.58 -8.13 1.32
CA VAL A 90 -14.24 -7.98 1.93
C VAL A 90 -13.27 -7.30 0.96
N LYS A 91 -13.23 -7.73 -0.31
CA LYS A 91 -12.37 -7.12 -1.34
C LYS A 91 -12.64 -5.63 -1.48
N ASP A 92 -13.91 -5.22 -1.56
CA ASP A 92 -14.27 -3.81 -1.70
C ASP A 92 -13.85 -2.97 -0.49
N ILE A 93 -14.05 -3.51 0.72
CA ILE A 93 -13.63 -2.86 1.98
C ILE A 93 -12.12 -2.61 1.96
N ILE A 94 -11.34 -3.65 1.70
CA ILE A 94 -9.88 -3.57 1.70
C ILE A 94 -9.36 -2.67 0.59
N ASN A 95 -9.94 -2.73 -0.61
CA ASN A 95 -9.51 -1.92 -1.74
C ASN A 95 -9.73 -0.42 -1.51
N LEU A 96 -10.89 -0.02 -0.99
CA LEU A 96 -11.15 1.40 -0.73
C LEU A 96 -10.34 1.91 0.47
N LEU A 97 -10.20 1.11 1.55
CA LEU A 97 -9.34 1.47 2.68
C LEU A 97 -7.90 1.66 2.24
N HIS A 98 -7.38 0.76 1.41
CA HIS A 98 -6.05 0.90 0.85
C HIS A 98 -5.92 2.19 0.03
N THR A 99 -6.86 2.45 -0.87
CA THR A 99 -6.83 3.65 -1.71
C THR A 99 -6.90 4.92 -0.87
N ALA A 100 -7.74 4.95 0.17
CA ALA A 100 -7.83 6.05 1.11
C ALA A 100 -6.51 6.26 1.87
N SER A 101 -5.88 5.18 2.32
CA SER A 101 -4.56 5.26 2.99
C SER A 101 -3.49 5.85 2.08
N LEU A 102 -3.48 5.50 0.79
CA LEU A 102 -2.52 6.07 -0.16
C LEU A 102 -2.67 7.57 -0.35
N LEU A 103 -3.89 8.11 -0.30
CA LEU A 103 -4.14 9.55 -0.39
C LEU A 103 -3.55 10.31 0.80
N ILE A 104 -3.67 9.74 2.01
CA ILE A 104 -3.12 10.31 3.23
C ILE A 104 -1.60 10.17 3.25
N ASP A 105 -1.09 8.99 2.92
CA ASP A 105 0.34 8.65 2.81
C ASP A 105 1.06 9.60 1.83
N ASP A 106 0.51 9.81 0.63
CA ASP A 106 1.07 10.76 -0.35
C ASP A 106 1.24 12.19 0.22
N ILE A 107 0.27 12.63 1.04
CA ILE A 107 0.36 13.95 1.69
C ILE A 107 1.40 13.94 2.80
N GLN A 108 1.38 12.91 3.64
CA GLN A 108 2.26 12.79 4.80
C GLN A 108 3.73 12.70 4.39
N ASP A 109 4.01 12.08 3.24
CA ASP A 109 5.34 11.84 2.71
C ASP A 109 5.81 12.94 1.75
N GLY A 110 4.90 13.83 1.32
CA GLY A 110 5.24 14.90 0.37
C GLY A 110 5.48 14.39 -1.06
N SER A 111 4.94 13.22 -1.38
CA SER A 111 5.07 12.55 -2.68
C SER A 111 4.61 13.45 -3.83
N ARG A 112 5.27 13.37 -4.98
CA ARG A 112 4.87 14.08 -6.22
C ARG A 112 4.09 13.21 -7.18
N LEU A 113 4.43 11.93 -7.25
CA LEU A 113 3.85 10.99 -8.20
C LEU A 113 3.32 9.74 -7.52
N ARG A 114 2.16 9.28 -8.00
CA ARG A 114 1.57 7.99 -7.66
C ARG A 114 1.23 7.25 -8.94
N ARG A 115 1.83 6.08 -9.14
CA ARG A 115 1.62 5.23 -10.35
C ARG A 115 1.92 5.98 -11.65
N GLY A 116 2.92 6.87 -11.65
CA GLY A 116 3.32 7.68 -12.81
C GLY A 116 2.38 8.84 -13.15
N LYS A 117 1.46 9.20 -12.24
CA LYS A 117 0.56 10.35 -12.37
C LYS A 117 0.71 11.28 -11.17
N PRO A 118 0.37 12.57 -11.28
CA PRO A 118 0.39 13.49 -10.15
C PRO A 118 -0.44 12.95 -8.97
N VAL A 119 0.04 13.19 -7.75
CA VAL A 119 -0.72 12.86 -6.54
C VAL A 119 -2.02 13.67 -6.46
N ALA A 120 -3.04 13.11 -5.80
CA ALA A 120 -4.36 13.74 -5.72
C ALA A 120 -4.32 15.12 -5.05
N HIS A 121 -3.45 15.32 -4.07
CA HIS A 121 -3.35 16.58 -3.34
C HIS A 121 -2.76 17.73 -4.17
N ASP A 122 -1.98 17.43 -5.21
CA ASP A 122 -1.50 18.43 -6.18
C ASP A 122 -2.63 18.89 -7.14
N ILE A 123 -3.65 18.04 -7.34
CA ILE A 123 -4.77 18.34 -8.23
C ILE A 123 -5.94 19.01 -7.48
N PHE A 124 -6.34 18.43 -6.35
CA PHE A 124 -7.54 18.83 -5.60
C PHE A 124 -7.22 19.67 -4.34
N GLY A 125 -5.93 19.78 -3.99
CA GLY A 125 -5.47 20.39 -2.76
C GLY A 125 -5.45 19.41 -1.58
N VAL A 126 -4.55 19.68 -0.63
CA VAL A 126 -4.34 18.88 0.59
C VAL A 126 -5.65 18.73 1.38
N ALA A 127 -6.33 19.84 1.68
CA ALA A 127 -7.53 19.82 2.54
C ALA A 127 -8.65 18.91 2.01
N GLN A 128 -8.93 18.96 0.70
CA GLN A 128 -9.97 18.14 0.09
C GLN A 128 -9.56 16.67 0.02
N THR A 129 -8.28 16.41 -0.25
CA THR A 129 -7.75 15.05 -0.32
C THR A 129 -7.81 14.37 1.05
N ILE A 130 -7.44 15.07 2.13
CA ILE A 130 -7.62 14.58 3.51
C ILE A 130 -9.09 14.28 3.80
N ASN A 131 -9.98 15.21 3.48
CA ASN A 131 -11.41 15.03 3.74
C ASN A 131 -11.99 13.84 2.96
N SER A 132 -11.58 13.67 1.69
CA SER A 132 -12.02 12.56 0.84
C SER A 132 -11.55 11.19 1.37
N ALA A 133 -10.29 11.11 1.80
CA ALA A 133 -9.75 9.89 2.39
C ALA A 133 -10.41 9.52 3.72
N ASN A 134 -10.61 10.51 4.61
CA ASN A 134 -11.30 10.29 5.88
C ASN A 134 -12.76 9.88 5.66
N TYR A 135 -13.46 10.50 4.70
CA TYR A 135 -14.79 10.09 4.29
C TYR A 135 -14.82 8.61 3.84
N ALA A 136 -13.83 8.18 3.05
CA ALA A 136 -13.71 6.80 2.59
C ALA A 136 -13.50 5.80 3.74
N TYR A 137 -12.77 6.15 4.79
CA TYR A 137 -12.64 5.31 5.99
C TYR A 137 -13.99 5.04 6.67
N TYR A 138 -14.78 6.10 6.91
CA TYR A 138 -16.10 5.96 7.52
C TYR A 138 -17.12 5.30 6.59
N LEU A 139 -16.99 5.51 5.28
CA LEU A 139 -17.80 4.80 4.29
C LEU A 139 -17.55 3.29 4.35
N GLN A 140 -16.30 2.84 4.51
CA GLN A 140 -16.05 1.40 4.68
C GLN A 140 -16.47 0.86 6.04
N GLN A 141 -16.37 1.66 7.10
CA GLN A 141 -16.90 1.29 8.40
C GLN A 141 -18.41 1.04 8.36
N SER A 142 -19.19 1.87 7.63
CA SER A 142 -20.64 1.68 7.53
C SER A 142 -21.02 0.39 6.79
N ARG A 143 -20.19 -0.03 5.82
CA ARG A 143 -20.36 -1.29 5.07
C ARG A 143 -20.07 -2.55 5.87
N LEU A 144 -19.47 -2.45 7.06
CA LEU A 144 -19.29 -3.62 7.95
C LEU A 144 -20.63 -4.23 8.37
N GLY A 145 -21.73 -3.47 8.31
CA GLY A 145 -23.08 -4.03 8.50
C GLY A 145 -23.45 -5.09 7.45
N GLU A 146 -22.90 -5.02 6.24
CA GLU A 146 -23.10 -6.02 5.17
C GLU A 146 -22.47 -7.38 5.54
N ILE A 147 -21.51 -7.39 6.49
CA ILE A 147 -20.87 -8.62 6.98
C ILE A 147 -21.79 -9.40 7.93
N GLY A 148 -22.74 -8.74 8.60
CA GLY A 148 -23.72 -9.39 9.46
C GLY A 148 -23.19 -9.92 10.80
N ASN A 149 -21.91 -9.70 11.13
CA ASN A 149 -21.31 -10.05 12.41
C ASN A 149 -20.77 -8.79 13.13
N PRO A 150 -21.23 -8.46 14.36
CA PRO A 150 -20.76 -7.30 15.12
C PRO A 150 -19.24 -7.27 15.39
N GLN A 151 -18.58 -8.44 15.43
CA GLN A 151 -17.13 -8.53 15.60
C GLN A 151 -16.37 -7.82 14.46
N ALA A 152 -16.97 -7.69 13.27
CA ALA A 152 -16.38 -6.97 12.14
C ALA A 152 -16.00 -5.52 12.51
N PHE A 153 -16.82 -4.83 13.33
CA PHE A 153 -16.52 -3.47 13.79
C PHE A 153 -15.34 -3.42 14.76
N VAL A 154 -15.23 -4.41 15.64
CA VAL A 154 -14.11 -4.52 16.59
C VAL A 154 -12.81 -4.77 15.84
N ILE A 155 -12.82 -5.71 14.90
CA ILE A 155 -11.66 -6.07 14.07
C ILE A 155 -11.22 -4.89 13.20
N PHE A 156 -12.17 -4.23 12.52
CA PHE A 156 -11.90 -3.03 11.74
C PHE A 156 -11.28 -1.92 12.57
N THR A 157 -11.85 -1.63 13.75
CA THR A 157 -11.37 -0.57 14.62
C THR A 157 -9.96 -0.87 15.11
N LYS A 158 -9.71 -2.11 15.55
CA LYS A 158 -8.37 -2.55 15.95
C LYS A 158 -7.37 -2.43 14.80
N ALA A 159 -7.71 -2.91 13.61
CA ALA A 159 -6.84 -2.84 12.45
C ALA A 159 -6.49 -1.41 12.03
N LEU A 160 -7.45 -0.47 12.09
CA LEU A 160 -7.16 0.94 11.82
C LEU A 160 -6.30 1.59 12.92
N LEU A 161 -6.51 1.26 14.19
CA LEU A 161 -5.63 1.73 15.27
C LEU A 161 -4.20 1.21 15.08
N ASP A 162 -4.06 -0.08 14.78
CA ASP A 162 -2.78 -0.73 14.49
C ASP A 162 -2.09 -0.05 13.28
N LEU A 163 -2.81 0.18 12.18
CA LEU A 163 -2.30 0.91 11.01
C LEU A 163 -1.79 2.31 11.36
N HIS A 164 -2.55 3.07 12.16
CA HIS A 164 -2.16 4.43 12.56
C HIS A 164 -1.00 4.45 13.55
N MET A 165 -0.87 3.44 14.42
CA MET A 165 0.31 3.30 15.28
C MET A 165 1.56 3.04 14.45
N GLY A 166 1.48 2.14 13.47
CA GLY A 166 2.57 1.87 12.53
C GLY A 166 2.98 3.13 11.76
N GLN A 167 2.01 3.80 11.12
CA GLN A 167 2.26 5.05 10.40
C GLN A 167 2.82 6.14 11.32
N GLY A 168 2.30 6.27 12.53
CA GLY A 168 2.77 7.26 13.51
C GLY A 168 4.24 7.06 13.89
N MET A 169 4.69 5.82 14.05
CA MET A 169 6.10 5.53 14.33
C MET A 169 7.01 5.79 13.13
N ASP A 170 6.58 5.45 11.92
CA ASP A 170 7.29 5.75 10.67
C ASP A 170 7.53 7.27 10.53
N LEU A 171 6.48 8.06 10.73
CA LEU A 171 6.55 9.53 10.72
C LEU A 171 7.40 10.09 11.87
N TYR A 172 7.26 9.53 13.08
CA TYR A 172 8.03 9.97 14.25
C TYR A 172 9.53 9.78 14.01
N TRP A 173 9.97 8.61 13.56
CA TRP A 173 11.38 8.37 13.28
C TRP A 173 11.92 9.33 12.24
N ARG A 174 11.19 9.51 11.13
CA ARG A 174 11.50 10.42 10.04
C ARG A 174 11.62 11.89 10.49
N ASP A 175 10.66 12.37 11.27
CA ASP A 175 10.56 13.79 11.66
C ASP A 175 11.44 14.13 12.87
N ALA A 176 11.58 13.20 13.83
CA ALA A 176 12.50 13.33 14.96
C ALA A 176 13.95 12.94 14.61
N VAL A 177 14.16 12.37 13.42
CA VAL A 177 15.44 11.89 12.91
C VAL A 177 16.09 10.86 13.85
N VAL A 178 15.29 9.88 14.25
CA VAL A 178 15.71 8.77 15.11
C VAL A 178 15.69 7.49 14.28
N CYS A 179 16.88 6.96 13.98
CA CYS A 179 16.97 5.70 13.24
C CYS A 179 16.52 4.53 14.13
N PRO A 180 15.47 3.77 13.75
CA PRO A 180 15.02 2.61 14.51
C PRO A 180 15.98 1.42 14.39
N THR A 181 15.85 0.43 15.28
CA THR A 181 16.46 -0.90 15.07
C THR A 181 15.71 -1.69 13.99
N GLU A 182 16.30 -2.79 13.50
CA GLU A 182 15.61 -3.69 12.55
C GLU A 182 14.35 -4.30 13.17
N GLU A 183 14.38 -4.63 14.46
CA GLU A 183 13.23 -5.20 15.19
C GLU A 183 12.12 -4.17 15.41
N GLU A 184 12.48 -2.91 15.68
CA GLU A 184 11.52 -1.80 15.74
C GLU A 184 10.86 -1.58 14.38
N TYR A 185 11.66 -1.50 13.31
CA TYR A 185 11.16 -1.39 11.94
C TYR A 185 10.20 -2.53 11.61
N THR A 186 10.58 -3.78 11.88
CA THR A 186 9.76 -4.96 11.57
C THR A 186 8.42 -4.92 12.31
N ARG A 187 8.41 -4.51 13.59
CA ARG A 187 7.17 -4.29 14.35
C ARG A 187 6.31 -3.19 13.74
N MET A 188 6.90 -2.05 13.37
CA MET A 188 6.19 -0.97 12.70
C MET A 188 5.53 -1.45 11.40
N VAL A 189 6.25 -2.26 10.60
CA VAL A 189 5.71 -2.84 9.36
C VAL A 189 4.54 -3.78 9.63
N ALA A 190 4.61 -4.61 10.67
CA ALA A 190 3.50 -5.47 11.08
C ALA A 190 2.24 -4.65 11.43
N TYR A 191 2.42 -3.51 12.09
CA TYR A 191 1.32 -2.56 12.37
C TYR A 191 0.79 -1.87 11.10
N LYS A 192 1.66 -1.25 10.28
CA LYS A 192 1.28 -0.43 9.10
C LYS A 192 0.74 -1.28 7.95
N THR A 193 1.54 -2.24 7.48
CA THR A 193 1.25 -3.04 6.28
C THR A 193 0.53 -4.33 6.66
N GLY A 194 0.94 -4.98 7.76
CA GLY A 194 0.27 -6.15 8.29
C GLY A 194 -1.16 -5.85 8.76
N GLY A 195 -1.42 -4.69 9.36
CA GLY A 195 -2.75 -4.33 9.88
C GLY A 195 -3.89 -4.45 8.86
N LEU A 196 -3.68 -3.98 7.62
CA LEU A 196 -4.72 -4.09 6.57
C LEU A 196 -4.85 -5.51 6.02
N PHE A 197 -3.76 -6.27 5.99
CA PHE A 197 -3.78 -7.68 5.59
C PHE A 197 -4.45 -8.58 6.65
N HIS A 198 -4.18 -8.34 7.93
CA HIS A 198 -4.89 -8.98 9.03
C HIS A 198 -6.38 -8.62 9.01
N LEU A 199 -6.73 -7.36 8.72
CA LEU A 199 -8.14 -7.00 8.54
C LEU A 199 -8.80 -7.86 7.47
N ALA A 200 -8.16 -8.02 6.30
CA ALA A 200 -8.69 -8.85 5.22
C ALA A 200 -8.90 -10.30 5.68
N LEU A 201 -7.87 -10.91 6.28
CA LEU A 201 -7.92 -12.29 6.77
C LEU A 201 -8.99 -12.49 7.85
N SER A 202 -9.09 -11.57 8.80
CA SER A 202 -10.05 -11.67 9.90
C SER A 202 -11.50 -11.47 9.45
N LEU A 203 -11.77 -10.56 8.51
CA LEU A 203 -13.11 -10.43 7.92
C LEU A 203 -13.48 -11.68 7.10
N MET A 204 -12.50 -12.26 6.40
CA MET A 204 -12.66 -13.53 5.69
C MET A 204 -13.00 -14.69 6.65
N GLN A 205 -12.24 -14.85 7.73
CA GLN A 205 -12.46 -15.87 8.75
C GLN A 205 -13.85 -15.78 9.39
N ILE A 206 -14.32 -14.55 9.69
CA ILE A 206 -15.68 -14.32 10.19
C ILE A 206 -16.73 -14.83 9.19
N GLN A 207 -16.59 -14.49 7.90
CA GLN A 207 -17.54 -14.89 6.86
C GLN A 207 -17.55 -16.40 6.62
N GLY A 208 -16.39 -17.04 6.72
CA GLY A 208 -16.25 -18.50 6.57
C GLY A 208 -16.54 -19.30 7.83
N ASN A 209 -16.81 -18.65 8.97
CA ASN A 209 -16.85 -19.25 10.32
C ASN A 209 -15.63 -20.15 10.59
N GLN A 210 -14.44 -19.64 10.28
CA GLN A 210 -13.16 -20.34 10.39
C GLN A 210 -12.30 -19.73 11.48
N GLU A 211 -11.77 -20.56 12.39
CA GLU A 211 -10.81 -20.13 13.43
C GLU A 211 -9.36 -20.49 13.08
N ARG A 212 -9.09 -20.87 11.83
CA ARG A 212 -7.75 -21.31 11.40
C ARG A 212 -6.78 -20.15 11.49
N ASP A 213 -5.69 -20.33 12.22
CA ASP A 213 -4.66 -19.30 12.31
C ASP A 213 -3.78 -19.30 11.05
N LEU A 214 -3.92 -18.25 10.23
CA LEU A 214 -3.07 -18.00 9.07
C LEU A 214 -2.32 -16.67 9.23
N SER A 215 -2.26 -16.16 10.47
CA SER A 215 -1.74 -14.83 10.80
C SER A 215 -0.25 -14.75 10.55
N ASP A 216 0.51 -15.79 10.91
CA ASP A 216 1.97 -15.83 10.74
C ASP A 216 2.38 -15.71 9.28
N LEU A 217 1.69 -16.42 8.38
CA LEU A 217 1.95 -16.32 6.93
C LEU A 217 1.60 -14.91 6.42
N MET A 218 0.50 -14.34 6.90
CA MET A 218 0.07 -13.01 6.49
C MET A 218 1.05 -11.92 6.96
N GLU A 219 1.52 -12.00 8.20
CA GLU A 219 2.53 -11.09 8.76
C GLU A 219 3.83 -11.19 7.97
N LEU A 220 4.30 -12.41 7.69
CA LEU A 220 5.52 -12.65 6.94
C LEU A 220 5.43 -12.10 5.50
N LEU A 221 4.29 -12.28 4.82
CA LEU A 221 4.04 -11.67 3.52
C LEU A 221 4.05 -10.14 3.59
N GLY A 222 3.49 -9.55 4.66
CA GLY A 222 3.51 -8.11 4.90
C GLY A 222 4.94 -7.57 5.05
N ILE A 223 5.78 -8.25 5.82
CA ILE A 223 7.19 -7.89 6.03
C ILE A 223 7.98 -7.99 4.70
N ILE A 224 7.84 -9.11 3.98
CA ILE A 224 8.48 -9.32 2.66
C ILE A 224 8.05 -8.21 1.70
N PHE A 225 6.76 -7.89 1.65
CA PHE A 225 6.22 -6.86 0.78
C PHE A 225 6.85 -5.50 1.05
N GLN A 226 6.93 -5.09 2.32
CA GLN A 226 7.45 -3.77 2.68
C GLN A 226 8.95 -3.65 2.45
N ILE A 227 9.75 -4.63 2.90
CA ILE A 227 11.20 -4.63 2.69
C ILE A 227 11.52 -4.62 1.19
N ARG A 228 10.74 -5.35 0.39
CA ARG A 228 10.87 -5.34 -1.06
C ARG A 228 10.50 -3.98 -1.66
N ASP A 229 9.43 -3.32 -1.19
CA ASP A 229 9.05 -1.99 -1.71
C ASP A 229 10.14 -0.96 -1.41
N ASP A 230 10.68 -0.97 -0.19
CA ASP A 230 11.81 -0.14 0.24
C ASP A 230 13.06 -0.40 -0.62
N TYR A 231 13.42 -1.66 -0.85
CA TYR A 231 14.53 -2.03 -1.73
C TYR A 231 14.32 -1.54 -3.17
N MET A 232 13.12 -1.72 -3.72
CA MET A 232 12.80 -1.35 -5.10
C MET A 232 12.73 0.17 -5.29
N ASN A 233 12.32 0.94 -4.26
CA ASN A 233 12.33 2.40 -4.28
C ASN A 233 13.74 2.93 -4.58
N LEU A 234 14.76 2.34 -3.95
CA LEU A 234 16.14 2.81 -4.07
C LEU A 234 16.92 2.19 -5.23
N HIS A 235 16.58 0.97 -5.67
CA HIS A 235 17.40 0.21 -6.63
C HIS A 235 16.76 0.04 -8.03
N SER A 236 15.47 0.35 -8.22
CA SER A 236 14.79 0.05 -9.50
C SER A 236 14.51 1.28 -10.36
N GLY A 237 15.05 1.28 -11.59
CA GLY A 237 14.73 2.31 -12.60
C GLY A 237 13.23 2.39 -12.95
N LEU A 238 12.51 1.26 -12.96
CA LEU A 238 11.06 1.26 -13.19
C LEU A 238 10.28 1.92 -12.04
N TYR A 239 10.77 1.82 -10.80
CA TYR A 239 10.18 2.55 -9.68
C TYR A 239 10.49 4.04 -9.80
N ALA A 240 11.69 4.40 -10.23
CA ALA A 240 12.06 5.78 -10.50
C ALA A 240 11.09 6.46 -11.48
N GLU A 241 10.65 5.77 -12.53
CA GLU A 241 9.64 6.29 -13.47
C GLU A 241 8.24 6.49 -12.86
N LYS A 242 7.88 5.70 -11.84
CA LYS A 242 6.50 5.65 -11.29
C LYS A 242 6.30 6.48 -10.03
N LYS A 243 7.35 6.64 -9.22
CA LYS A 243 7.33 7.37 -7.95
C LYS A 243 8.27 8.58 -7.98
N GLY A 244 9.39 8.49 -8.69
CA GLY A 244 10.50 9.45 -8.65
C GLY A 244 11.81 8.74 -8.28
N LEU A 245 12.96 9.34 -8.63
CA LEU A 245 14.26 8.74 -8.37
C LEU A 245 14.54 8.70 -6.85
N MET A 246 14.61 7.49 -6.28
CA MET A 246 14.95 7.24 -4.87
C MET A 246 14.15 8.14 -3.91
N GLU A 247 12.82 8.14 -4.06
CA GLU A 247 11.91 9.00 -3.29
C GLU A 247 12.04 8.82 -1.78
N ASP A 248 12.42 7.64 -1.29
CA ASP A 248 12.63 7.43 0.16
C ASP A 248 13.65 8.46 0.73
N PHE A 249 14.61 8.96 -0.07
CA PHE A 249 15.51 10.05 0.34
C PHE A 249 14.84 11.43 0.34
N THR A 250 13.94 11.70 -0.62
CA THR A 250 13.14 12.93 -0.62
C THR A 250 12.22 12.95 0.59
N GLU A 251 11.59 11.82 0.90
CA GLU A 251 10.71 11.65 2.06
C GLU A 251 11.50 11.78 3.37
N GLY A 252 12.78 11.40 3.37
CA GLY A 252 13.62 11.30 4.57
C GLY A 252 13.34 10.02 5.36
N LYS A 253 12.77 9.00 4.71
CA LYS A 253 12.26 7.79 5.32
C LYS A 253 13.40 6.87 5.78
N PHE A 254 13.24 6.27 6.96
CA PHE A 254 14.11 5.20 7.44
C PHE A 254 13.68 3.85 6.85
N SER A 255 13.94 3.66 5.56
CA SER A 255 13.65 2.39 4.89
C SER A 255 14.65 1.29 5.27
N PHE A 256 14.27 0.02 5.10
CA PHE A 256 15.10 -1.12 5.55
C PHE A 256 16.59 -1.04 5.18
N PRO A 257 16.99 -0.81 3.91
CA PRO A 257 18.40 -0.71 3.54
C PRO A 257 19.09 0.54 4.13
N ILE A 258 18.35 1.64 4.35
CA ILE A 258 18.87 2.87 4.97
C ILE A 258 19.19 2.61 6.45
N ILE A 259 18.28 1.96 7.17
CA ILE A 259 18.47 1.56 8.58
C ILE A 259 19.74 0.72 8.73
N HIS A 260 19.89 -0.32 7.90
CA HIS A 260 21.10 -1.15 7.91
C HIS A 260 22.37 -0.33 7.66
N SER A 261 22.34 0.59 6.68
CA SER A 261 23.51 1.40 6.34
C SER A 261 23.94 2.27 7.52
N ILE A 262 22.98 2.94 8.18
CA ILE A 262 23.24 3.83 9.32
C ILE A 262 23.85 3.04 10.48
N HIS A 263 23.29 1.88 10.83
CA HIS A 263 23.80 1.06 11.94
C HIS A 263 25.14 0.39 11.64
N THR A 264 25.46 0.14 10.36
CA THR A 264 26.76 -0.42 9.96
C THR A 264 27.89 0.59 10.12
N THR A 265 27.59 1.89 10.02
CA THR A 265 28.58 2.98 10.16
C THR A 265 28.16 4.00 11.23
N PRO A 266 28.11 3.63 12.52
CA PRO A 266 27.55 4.50 13.57
C PRO A 266 28.35 5.79 13.80
N ASN A 267 29.61 5.82 13.37
CA ASN A 267 30.49 7.00 13.45
C ASN A 267 30.43 7.88 12.19
N ASN A 268 29.66 7.49 11.16
CA ASN A 268 29.49 8.25 9.93
C ASN A 268 28.04 8.76 9.84
N SER A 269 27.87 10.07 10.01
CA SER A 269 26.56 10.71 9.93
C SER A 269 26.17 11.15 8.52
N ASP A 270 27.00 10.95 7.49
CA ASP A 270 26.76 11.48 6.14
C ASP A 270 25.39 11.08 5.58
N LEU A 271 25.05 9.80 5.66
CA LEU A 271 23.75 9.31 5.16
C LEU A 271 22.58 9.90 5.97
N LEU A 272 22.74 10.00 7.29
CA LEU A 272 21.73 10.59 8.16
C LEU A 272 21.54 12.09 7.85
N GLU A 273 22.61 12.82 7.60
CA GLU A 273 22.56 14.24 7.21
C GLU A 273 21.95 14.44 5.83
N ILE A 274 22.18 13.53 4.87
CA ILE A 274 21.48 13.55 3.58
C ILE A 274 19.98 13.30 3.79
N LEU A 275 19.62 12.32 4.60
CA LEU A 275 18.21 11.98 4.87
C LEU A 275 17.45 13.13 5.52
N LYS A 276 18.10 13.88 6.43
CA LYS A 276 17.55 15.10 7.05
C LYS A 276 17.22 16.20 6.04
N GLN A 277 17.98 16.29 4.95
CA GLN A 277 17.82 17.36 3.97
C GLN A 277 16.54 17.21 3.13
N ARG A 278 15.98 15.99 3.03
CA ARG A 278 14.79 15.71 2.20
C ARG A 278 14.96 16.25 0.78
N THR A 279 16.14 15.98 0.23
CA THR A 279 16.60 16.61 -0.99
C THR A 279 15.91 16.04 -2.23
N GLU A 280 15.57 16.92 -3.16
CA GLU A 280 15.17 16.53 -4.52
C GLU A 280 16.40 16.43 -5.46
N ASP A 281 17.59 16.83 -5.01
CA ASP A 281 18.82 16.85 -5.82
C ASP A 281 19.34 15.43 -6.10
N GLU A 282 19.32 15.04 -7.38
CA GLU A 282 19.75 13.72 -7.84
C GLU A 282 21.22 13.42 -7.52
N VAL A 283 22.12 14.42 -7.52
CA VAL A 283 23.54 14.23 -7.20
C VAL A 283 23.69 13.84 -5.73
N VAL A 284 22.93 14.49 -4.84
CA VAL A 284 22.95 14.18 -3.41
C VAL A 284 22.35 12.79 -3.15
N LYS A 285 21.27 12.43 -3.86
CA LYS A 285 20.69 11.07 -3.79
C LYS A 285 21.66 9.99 -4.29
N MET A 286 22.38 10.25 -5.37
CA MET A 286 23.41 9.32 -5.88
C MET A 286 24.55 9.13 -4.88
N ARG A 287 24.98 10.18 -4.18
CA ARG A 287 25.95 10.04 -3.08
C ARG A 287 25.42 9.16 -1.95
N ALA A 288 24.15 9.32 -1.56
CA ALA A 288 23.54 8.44 -0.56
C ALA A 288 23.48 6.98 -1.02
N PHE A 289 23.15 6.75 -2.29
CA PHE A 289 23.18 5.42 -2.91
C PHE A 289 24.59 4.79 -2.85
N GLU A 290 25.64 5.53 -3.21
CA GLU A 290 27.03 5.05 -3.15
C GLU A 290 27.46 4.70 -1.71
N ILE A 291 27.04 5.50 -0.71
CA ILE A 291 27.28 5.18 0.70
C ILE A 291 26.63 3.83 1.04
N MET A 292 25.37 3.62 0.64
CA MET A 292 24.63 2.38 0.91
C MET A 292 25.19 1.17 0.15
N GLU A 293 25.77 1.35 -1.03
CA GLU A 293 26.54 0.31 -1.71
C GLU A 293 27.80 -0.05 -0.92
N SER A 294 28.54 0.96 -0.43
CA SER A 294 29.78 0.75 0.31
C SER A 294 29.59 0.04 1.65
N THR A 295 28.41 0.20 2.28
CA THR A 295 28.03 -0.51 3.51
C THR A 295 27.42 -1.89 3.26
N GLY A 296 27.26 -2.30 1.99
CA GLY A 296 26.69 -3.59 1.62
C GLY A 296 25.18 -3.71 1.88
N SER A 297 24.47 -2.59 2.13
CA SER A 297 23.05 -2.59 2.52
C SER A 297 22.12 -3.23 1.50
N PHE A 298 22.40 -3.08 0.21
CA PHE A 298 21.58 -3.72 -0.82
C PHE A 298 21.75 -5.24 -0.83
N GLU A 299 22.96 -5.76 -0.62
CA GLU A 299 23.16 -7.22 -0.53
C GLU A 299 22.60 -7.78 0.78
N TYR A 300 22.75 -7.06 1.89
CA TYR A 300 22.11 -7.42 3.15
C TYR A 300 20.59 -7.53 2.99
N THR A 301 19.97 -6.53 2.36
CA THR A 301 18.52 -6.52 2.09
C THR A 301 18.08 -7.69 1.21
N ARG A 302 18.82 -7.99 0.13
CA ARG A 302 18.55 -9.18 -0.70
C ARG A 302 18.67 -10.48 0.10
N THR A 303 19.71 -10.61 0.93
CA THR A 303 19.91 -11.80 1.77
C THR A 303 18.78 -11.97 2.77
N ARG A 304 18.34 -10.87 3.42
CA ARG A 304 17.19 -10.88 4.33
C ARG A 304 15.90 -11.27 3.61
N LEU A 305 15.63 -10.71 2.43
CA LEU A 305 14.48 -11.08 1.62
C LEU A 305 14.50 -12.56 1.25
N ARG A 306 15.63 -13.12 0.80
CA ARG A 306 15.76 -14.56 0.51
C ARG A 306 15.45 -15.42 1.73
N PHE A 307 15.94 -15.02 2.91
CA PHE A 307 15.68 -15.73 4.16
C PHE A 307 14.19 -15.70 4.54
N LEU A 308 13.54 -14.54 4.46
CA LEU A 308 12.11 -14.39 4.71
C LEU A 308 11.26 -15.17 3.70
N HIS A 309 11.64 -15.14 2.42
CA HIS A 309 11.01 -15.93 1.35
C HIS A 309 11.09 -17.42 1.63
N LYS A 310 12.26 -17.92 2.04
CA LYS A 310 12.41 -19.33 2.41
C LYS A 310 11.48 -19.69 3.58
N GLN A 311 11.47 -18.90 4.66
CA GLN A 311 10.55 -19.13 5.78
C GLN A 311 9.09 -19.13 5.34
N ALA A 312 8.70 -18.25 4.42
CA ALA A 312 7.33 -18.21 3.90
C ALA A 312 6.99 -19.45 3.09
N ARG A 313 7.93 -19.98 2.30
CA ARG A 313 7.73 -21.24 1.57
C ARG A 313 7.65 -22.44 2.52
N ASP A 314 8.55 -22.54 3.49
CA ASP A 314 8.55 -23.61 4.48
C ASP A 314 7.20 -23.61 5.25
N LEU A 315 6.72 -22.44 5.68
CA LEU A 315 5.41 -22.30 6.35
C LEU A 315 4.22 -22.66 5.43
N VAL A 316 4.29 -22.31 4.14
CA VAL A 316 3.25 -22.70 3.17
C VAL A 316 3.23 -24.21 2.99
N GLU A 317 4.39 -24.86 2.87
CA GLU A 317 4.48 -26.32 2.77
C GLU A 317 3.84 -27.00 3.98
N ASP A 318 4.12 -26.52 5.19
CA ASP A 318 3.50 -27.02 6.43
C ASP A 318 1.97 -26.84 6.43
N LEU A 319 1.48 -25.68 5.97
CA LEU A 319 0.04 -25.41 5.84
C LEU A 319 -0.62 -26.27 4.76
N GLU A 320 0.05 -26.55 3.64
CA GLU A 320 -0.47 -27.36 2.54
C GLU A 320 -0.64 -28.83 2.93
N VAL A 321 0.17 -29.35 3.86
CA VAL A 321 -0.03 -30.70 4.44
C VAL A 321 -1.41 -30.81 5.09
N LEU A 322 -1.89 -29.73 5.71
CA LEU A 322 -3.16 -29.70 6.44
C LEU A 322 -4.34 -29.24 5.58
N LEU A 323 -4.11 -28.27 4.68
CA LEU A 323 -5.16 -27.54 3.98
C LEU A 323 -5.25 -27.87 2.48
N GLY A 324 -4.30 -28.65 1.97
CA GLY A 324 -4.14 -28.89 0.54
C GLY A 324 -3.38 -27.76 -0.18
N PRO A 325 -3.03 -27.97 -1.46
CA PRO A 325 -2.16 -27.07 -2.21
C PRO A 325 -2.80 -25.71 -2.48
N ASN A 326 -1.99 -24.65 -2.49
CA ASN A 326 -2.40 -23.26 -2.74
C ASN A 326 -1.55 -22.61 -3.83
N ARG A 327 -2.11 -22.57 -5.04
CA ARG A 327 -1.39 -22.03 -6.21
C ARG A 327 -1.29 -20.52 -6.16
N GLY A 328 -2.28 -19.85 -5.56
CA GLY A 328 -2.30 -18.41 -5.40
C GLY A 328 -1.13 -17.89 -4.57
N ILE A 329 -0.85 -18.52 -3.42
CA ILE A 329 0.24 -18.10 -2.53
C ILE A 329 1.61 -18.29 -3.19
N HIS A 330 1.84 -19.43 -3.84
CA HIS A 330 3.10 -19.64 -4.57
C HIS A 330 3.34 -18.59 -5.65
N LYS A 331 2.31 -18.23 -6.43
CA LYS A 331 2.42 -17.13 -7.42
C LYS A 331 2.77 -15.78 -6.77
N ILE A 332 2.22 -15.49 -5.59
CA ILE A 332 2.55 -14.27 -4.86
C ILE A 332 4.01 -14.28 -4.40
N LEU A 333 4.47 -15.40 -3.85
CA LEU A 333 5.87 -15.55 -3.46
C LEU A 333 6.82 -15.41 -4.66
N ASP A 334 6.50 -16.01 -5.80
CA ASP A 334 7.27 -15.85 -7.04
C ASP A 334 7.33 -14.37 -7.50
N LEU A 335 6.21 -13.64 -7.40
CA LEU A 335 6.14 -12.21 -7.75
C LEU A 335 6.93 -11.31 -6.78
N LEU A 336 7.05 -11.73 -5.53
CA LEU A 336 7.77 -11.00 -4.48
C LEU A 336 9.26 -11.34 -4.46
N GLU A 337 9.71 -12.32 -5.24
CA GLU A 337 11.13 -12.64 -5.34
C GLU A 337 11.91 -11.48 -5.97
N VAL A 338 13.11 -11.23 -5.47
CA VAL A 338 14.04 -10.23 -6.03
C VAL A 338 15.12 -11.01 -6.76
N GLU A 339 15.22 -10.82 -8.08
CA GLU A 339 16.24 -11.51 -8.88
C GLU A 339 17.65 -11.26 -8.29
N PRO A 340 18.53 -12.28 -8.30
CA PRO A 340 19.93 -12.05 -7.98
C PRO A 340 20.49 -11.00 -8.94
N SER A 341 21.33 -10.11 -8.42
CA SER A 341 22.06 -9.16 -9.26
C SER A 341 22.71 -9.92 -10.41
N ARG A 342 22.32 -9.60 -11.65
CA ARG A 342 23.13 -9.98 -12.80
C ARG A 342 24.47 -9.32 -12.53
N GLY A 343 25.45 -10.11 -12.07
CA GLY A 343 26.80 -9.62 -11.81
C GLY A 343 27.23 -8.80 -13.01
N ALA A 344 27.80 -7.62 -12.74
CA ALA A 344 28.40 -6.75 -13.74
C ALA A 344 29.08 -7.63 -14.78
N GLY A 345 28.46 -7.70 -15.96
CA GLY A 345 28.97 -8.50 -17.06
C GLY A 345 30.38 -8.00 -17.31
N LYS A 346 31.35 -8.91 -17.22
CA LYS A 346 32.64 -8.73 -17.86
C LYS A 346 32.38 -8.26 -19.29
N SER A 347 32.70 -7.00 -19.59
CA SER A 347 33.02 -6.54 -20.93
C SER A 347 34.10 -5.48 -20.79
#